data_AF-A0A2Z4MC79-F1
#
_entry.id   AF-A0A2Z4MC79-F1
#
_cell.length_a   1.000
_cell.length_b   1.000
_cell.length_c   1.000
_cell.angle_alpha   90.00
_cell.angle_beta   90.00
_cell.angle_gamma   90.00
#
_symmetry.space_group_name_H-M   'P 1'
#
loop_
_entity.id
_entity.type
_entity.pdbx_description
1 polymer ?
#
loop_
_entity_poly.entity_id
_entity_poly.type
_entity_poly.pdbx_seq_one_letter_code
_entity_poly.pdbx_strand_id
1 'polypeptide(L)'
;MSIDKQLRDELLQYAESLKTPPEIESRVYLSYQNDFLQKKGRLSMKKRLISGIIAVAILIPTAALATPYLADQIFGSSKTIIERGGTQEDYQEIEKFFQEAKSKLTEEEYAEFSAIMKQLMDLKIKITDENGVMHEDRLTAEERKQFEEILPQKAAPFFEKVRGGK
;
A
#
# COMPACT_ATOMS: atom_id res chain seq x y z
N MET A 1 8.60 22.53 38.01
CA MET A 1 8.20 21.31 37.26
C MET A 1 6.88 20.83 37.85
N SER A 2 5.93 20.38 37.02
CA SER A 2 4.64 19.90 37.53
C SER A 2 4.76 18.48 38.07
N ILE A 3 4.06 18.19 39.17
CA ILE A 3 4.02 16.88 39.84
C ILE A 3 3.63 15.78 38.83
N ASP A 4 2.75 16.09 37.89
CA ASP A 4 2.33 15.17 36.82
C ASP A 4 3.49 14.69 35.95
N LYS A 5 4.50 15.55 35.72
CA LYS A 5 5.68 15.17 34.93
C LYS A 5 6.57 14.22 35.70
N GLN A 6 6.81 14.50 36.98
CA GLN A 6 7.60 13.61 37.84
C GLN A 6 6.93 12.25 38.01
N LEU A 7 5.61 12.24 38.21
CA LEU A 7 4.84 11.01 38.34
C LEU A 7 4.88 10.18 37.05
N ARG A 8 4.76 10.83 35.88
CA ARG A 8 4.86 10.15 34.59
C ARG A 8 6.25 9.54 34.38
N ASP A 9 7.30 10.27 34.70
CA ASP A 9 8.67 9.84 34.45
C ASP A 9 9.06 8.66 35.36
N GLU A 10 8.64 8.66 36.63
CA GLU A 10 8.82 7.52 37.55
C GLU A 10 8.07 6.27 37.08
N LEU A 11 6.83 6.43 36.59
CA LEU A 11 6.04 5.32 36.06
C LEU A 11 6.66 4.73 34.79
N LEU A 12 7.23 5.57 33.92
CA LEU A 12 7.94 5.12 32.71
C LEU A 12 9.22 4.37 33.05
N GLN A 13 10.02 4.87 33.99
CA GLN A 13 11.21 4.16 34.46
C GLN A 13 10.88 2.81 35.09
N TYR A 14 9.80 2.74 35.89
CA TYR A 14 9.33 1.48 36.45
C TYR A 14 8.88 0.51 35.36
N ALA A 15 8.13 0.99 34.36
CA ALA A 15 7.66 0.17 33.24
C ALA A 15 8.81 -0.40 32.39
N GLU A 16 9.86 0.40 32.12
CA GLU A 16 11.07 -0.05 31.41
C GLU A 16 11.87 -1.10 32.18
N SER A 17 11.79 -1.09 33.51
CA SER A 17 12.47 -2.07 34.37
C SER A 17 11.77 -3.45 34.37
N LEU A 18 10.52 -3.54 33.91
CA LEU A 18 9.76 -4.78 33.85
C LEU A 18 10.12 -5.55 32.56
N LYS A 19 10.61 -6.79 32.70
CA LYS A 19 10.78 -7.70 31.57
C LYS A 19 9.42 -8.23 31.13
N THR A 20 8.86 -7.66 30.07
CA THR A 20 7.60 -8.11 29.48
C THR A 20 7.80 -9.48 28.81
N PRO A 21 7.01 -10.52 29.15
CA PRO A 21 7.05 -11.77 28.43
C PRO A 21 6.60 -11.55 26.98
N PRO A 22 7.31 -12.07 25.96
CA PRO A 22 7.01 -11.80 24.55
C PRO A 22 5.61 -12.28 24.12
N GLU A 23 5.06 -13.26 24.84
CA GLU A 23 3.71 -13.75 24.62
C GLU A 23 2.61 -12.73 24.95
N ILE A 24 2.86 -11.84 25.91
CA ILE A 24 1.89 -10.81 26.30
C ILE A 24 1.90 -9.67 25.28
N GLU A 25 3.09 -9.29 24.80
CA GLU A 25 3.24 -8.25 23.78
C GLU A 25 2.51 -8.63 22.48
N SER A 26 2.68 -9.88 22.03
CA SER A 26 1.99 -10.39 20.85
C SER A 26 0.47 -10.40 21.04
N ARG A 27 -0.05 -10.84 22.20
CA ARG A 27 -1.50 -10.84 22.47
C ARG A 27 -2.07 -9.44 22.55
N VAL A 28 -1.37 -8.50 23.18
CA VAL A 28 -1.81 -7.11 23.28
C VAL A 28 -1.82 -6.48 21.89
N TYR A 29 -0.76 -6.66 21.10
CA TYR A 29 -0.67 -6.18 19.73
C TYR A 29 -1.80 -6.72 18.84
N LEU A 30 -2.04 -8.03 18.86
CA LEU A 30 -3.13 -8.67 18.11
C LEU A 30 -4.51 -8.20 18.58
N SER A 31 -4.70 -8.00 19.89
CA SER A 31 -5.97 -7.48 20.42
C SER A 31 -6.23 -6.04 19.96
N TYR A 32 -5.20 -5.20 19.94
CA TYR A 32 -5.29 -3.80 19.51
C TYR A 32 -5.57 -3.70 18.01
N GLN A 33 -4.91 -4.54 17.22
CA GLN A 33 -5.11 -4.62 15.78
C GLN A 33 -6.54 -5.10 15.45
N ASN A 34 -7.02 -6.14 16.15
CA ASN A 34 -8.40 -6.60 15.99
C ASN A 34 -9.43 -5.57 16.44
N ASP A 35 -9.20 -4.83 17.51
CA ASP A 35 -10.14 -3.81 18.01
C ASP A 35 -10.17 -2.57 17.10
N PHE A 36 -9.02 -2.19 16.53
CA PHE A 36 -8.91 -1.12 15.53
C PHE A 36 -9.61 -1.49 14.21
N LEU A 37 -9.44 -2.74 13.75
CA LEU A 37 -10.13 -3.28 12.58
C LEU A 37 -11.65 -3.45 12.84
N GLN A 38 -12.05 -3.93 14.02
CA GLN A 38 -13.46 -4.03 14.39
C GLN A 38 -14.15 -2.67 14.52
N LYS A 39 -13.47 -1.63 15.03
CA LYS A 39 -14.03 -0.27 15.07
C LYS A 39 -14.24 0.33 13.68
N LYS A 40 -13.48 -0.11 12.66
CA LYS A 40 -13.71 0.24 11.25
C LYS A 40 -14.89 -0.52 10.61
N GLY A 41 -15.24 -1.69 11.17
CA GLY A 41 -16.34 -2.55 10.70
C GLY A 41 -17.67 -2.41 11.45
N ARG A 42 -17.71 -1.69 12.58
CA ARG A 42 -18.91 -1.62 13.43
C ARG A 42 -19.84 -0.47 13.03
N LEU A 43 -20.26 -0.47 11.78
CA LEU A 43 -21.50 0.21 11.38
C LEU A 43 -22.64 -0.45 12.16
N SER A 44 -23.31 0.35 12.99
CA SER A 44 -24.47 -0.05 13.77
C SER A 44 -25.56 -0.59 12.83
N MET A 45 -25.70 -1.91 12.73
CA MET A 45 -26.80 -2.56 12.02
C MET A 45 -28.12 -2.31 12.78
N LYS A 46 -28.74 -1.16 12.55
CA LYS A 46 -30.11 -0.89 12.99
C LYS A 46 -31.09 -1.29 11.88
N LYS A 47 -31.59 -2.51 12.05
CA LYS A 47 -33.00 -2.93 11.87
C LYS A 47 -33.74 -2.51 10.58
N ARG A 48 -34.09 -3.57 9.84
CA ARG A 48 -35.42 -3.91 9.25
C ARG A 48 -35.73 -3.47 7.81
N LEU A 49 -36.08 -4.52 7.03
CA LEU A 49 -37.01 -4.60 5.89
C LEU A 49 -36.59 -3.78 4.66
N ILE A 50 -36.41 -4.38 3.48
CA ILE A 50 -37.52 -4.80 2.61
C ILE A 50 -37.08 -5.98 1.73
N SER A 51 -37.90 -7.03 1.74
CA SER A 51 -38.02 -8.00 0.67
C SER A 51 -38.65 -7.36 -0.57
N GLY A 52 -38.02 -7.44 -1.74
CA GLY A 52 -38.61 -6.98 -3.00
C GLY A 52 -37.71 -7.29 -4.19
N ILE A 53 -38.14 -8.23 -5.02
CA ILE A 53 -37.44 -8.77 -6.19
C ILE A 53 -37.18 -7.66 -7.22
N ILE A 54 -35.92 -7.53 -7.67
CA ILE A 54 -35.59 -7.02 -9.00
C ILE A 54 -34.62 -8.01 -9.65
N ALA A 55 -35.17 -8.82 -10.56
CA ALA A 55 -34.39 -9.42 -11.63
C ALA A 55 -33.72 -8.30 -12.44
N VAL A 56 -32.52 -8.54 -12.96
CA VAL A 56 -31.63 -7.62 -13.71
C VAL A 56 -30.60 -6.87 -12.86
N ALA A 57 -29.58 -7.60 -12.40
CA ALA A 57 -28.19 -7.10 -12.30
C ALA A 57 -27.20 -8.25 -12.04
N ILE A 58 -27.27 -9.34 -12.81
CA ILE A 58 -26.02 -10.02 -13.19
C ILE A 58 -25.37 -9.12 -14.24
N LEU A 59 -24.94 -7.95 -13.78
CA LEU A 59 -24.15 -6.98 -14.51
C LEU A 59 -23.12 -6.48 -13.50
N ILE A 60 -22.40 -7.43 -12.89
CA ILE A 60 -21.01 -7.15 -12.61
C ILE A 60 -20.43 -6.91 -13.99
N PRO A 61 -19.84 -5.74 -14.30
CA PRO A 61 -19.02 -5.61 -15.48
C PRO A 61 -17.83 -6.56 -15.31
N THR A 62 -17.99 -7.82 -15.72
CA THR A 62 -16.90 -8.72 -16.11
C THR A 62 -16.23 -8.23 -17.41
N ALA A 63 -16.42 -6.96 -17.77
CA ALA A 63 -15.75 -6.29 -18.87
C ALA A 63 -14.31 -5.86 -18.52
N ALA A 64 -13.88 -5.96 -17.26
CA ALA A 64 -12.50 -5.63 -16.88
C ALA A 64 -11.50 -6.79 -17.06
N LEU A 65 -11.92 -7.98 -17.51
CA LEU A 65 -11.06 -9.17 -17.57
C LEU A 65 -10.51 -9.52 -18.97
N ALA A 66 -10.40 -8.55 -19.87
CA ALA A 66 -9.81 -8.80 -21.20
C ALA A 66 -8.86 -7.70 -21.71
N THR A 67 -8.59 -6.67 -20.91
CA THR A 67 -7.45 -5.78 -21.19
C THR A 67 -6.22 -6.37 -20.52
N PRO A 68 -5.06 -6.49 -21.22
CA PRO A 68 -3.81 -6.80 -20.55
C PRO A 68 -3.64 -5.84 -19.37
N TYR A 69 -3.40 -6.38 -18.17
CA TYR A 69 -3.15 -5.56 -16.99
C TYR A 69 -1.92 -4.70 -17.29
N LEU A 70 -2.06 -3.38 -17.17
CA LEU A 70 -0.95 -2.45 -17.39
C LEU A 70 0.14 -2.65 -16.33
N ALA A 71 -0.27 -3.01 -15.12
CA ALA A 71 0.61 -3.41 -14.04
C ALA A 71 1.41 -4.68 -14.40
N ASP A 72 0.88 -5.62 -15.19
CA ASP A 72 1.66 -6.82 -15.57
C ASP A 72 2.88 -6.48 -16.44
N GLN A 73 2.84 -5.40 -17.23
CA GLN A 73 4.00 -4.97 -18.01
C GLN A 73 5.15 -4.43 -17.14
N ILE A 74 4.85 -4.05 -15.91
CA ILE A 74 5.77 -3.39 -14.97
C ILE A 74 6.16 -4.33 -13.83
N PHE A 75 5.18 -5.03 -13.25
CA PHE A 75 5.34 -5.93 -12.11
C PHE A 75 5.43 -7.41 -12.53
N GLY A 76 5.19 -7.73 -13.80
CA GLY A 76 5.16 -9.08 -14.34
C GLY A 76 3.86 -9.83 -14.00
N SER A 77 3.46 -9.82 -12.73
CA SER A 77 2.21 -10.41 -12.25
C SER A 77 1.84 -9.90 -10.86
N SER A 78 0.58 -10.11 -10.46
CA SER A 78 0.14 -9.88 -9.08
C SER A 78 0.90 -10.72 -8.05
N LYS A 79 1.42 -11.89 -8.45
CA LYS A 79 2.21 -12.80 -7.61
C LYS A 79 3.46 -12.13 -7.06
N THR A 80 4.11 -11.29 -7.88
CA THR A 80 5.33 -10.53 -7.52
C THR A 80 5.10 -9.58 -6.34
N ILE A 81 3.90 -9.02 -6.22
CA ILE A 81 3.51 -8.11 -5.14
C ILE A 81 3.12 -8.91 -3.90
N ILE A 82 2.35 -9.99 -4.08
CA ILE A 82 1.90 -10.85 -2.98
C ILE A 82 3.08 -11.54 -2.29
N GLU A 83 4.05 -12.04 -3.06
CA GLU A 83 5.29 -12.64 -2.53
C GLU A 83 6.14 -11.66 -1.74
N ARG A 84 5.98 -10.35 -1.96
CA ARG A 84 6.72 -9.28 -1.24
C ARG A 84 5.88 -8.64 -0.13
N GLY A 85 4.81 -9.31 0.31
CA GLY A 85 3.99 -8.86 1.44
C GLY A 85 2.87 -7.88 1.08
N GLY A 86 2.58 -7.68 -0.22
CA GLY A 86 1.39 -6.96 -0.66
C GLY A 86 0.15 -7.85 -0.76
N THR A 87 -1.01 -7.25 -0.98
CA THR A 87 -2.29 -7.93 -1.16
C THR A 87 -2.76 -7.87 -2.61
N GLN A 88 -3.77 -8.69 -2.94
CA GLN A 88 -4.38 -8.64 -4.26
C GLN A 88 -5.12 -7.31 -4.49
N GLU A 89 -5.66 -6.72 -3.41
CA GLU A 89 -6.26 -5.40 -3.40
C GLU A 89 -5.24 -4.31 -3.74
N ASP A 90 -4.02 -4.38 -3.18
CA ASP A 90 -2.94 -3.43 -3.49
C ASP A 90 -2.58 -3.48 -4.99
N TYR A 91 -2.50 -4.69 -5.55
CA TYR A 91 -2.27 -4.85 -6.99
C TYR A 91 -3.40 -4.23 -7.84
N GLN A 92 -4.66 -4.38 -7.42
CA GLN A 92 -5.80 -3.75 -8.10
C GLN A 92 -5.79 -2.22 -8.00
N GLU A 93 -5.37 -1.66 -6.86
CA GLU A 93 -5.22 -0.22 -6.68
C GLU A 93 -4.14 0.33 -7.62
N ILE A 94 -3.02 -0.37 -7.72
CA ILE A 94 -1.93 -0.03 -8.65
C ILE A 94 -2.43 -0.10 -10.10
N GLU A 95 -3.13 -1.16 -10.49
CA GLU A 95 -3.71 -1.26 -11.84
C GLU A 95 -4.63 -0.08 -12.15
N LYS A 96 -5.55 0.25 -11.23
CA LYS A 96 -6.46 1.40 -11.39
C LYS A 96 -5.69 2.69 -11.59
N PHE A 97 -4.61 2.89 -10.83
CA PHE A 97 -3.75 4.06 -10.99
C PHE A 97 -3.12 4.10 -12.39
N PHE A 98 -2.59 2.97 -12.89
CA PHE A 98 -2.01 2.92 -14.24
C PHE A 98 -3.05 3.15 -15.35
N GLN A 99 -4.28 2.65 -15.18
CA GLN A 99 -5.38 2.90 -16.10
C GLN A 99 -5.79 4.37 -16.10
N GLU A 100 -5.90 4.98 -14.92
CA GLU A 100 -6.18 6.41 -14.78
C GLU A 100 -5.06 7.27 -15.38
N ALA A 101 -3.81 6.86 -15.18
CA ALA A 101 -2.65 7.48 -15.80
C ALA A 101 -2.71 7.42 -17.32
N LYS A 102 -3.00 6.26 -17.90
CA LYS A 102 -3.15 6.09 -19.35
C LYS A 102 -4.31 6.90 -19.93
N SER A 103 -5.37 7.11 -19.16
CA SER A 103 -6.53 7.91 -19.57
C SER A 103 -6.24 9.43 -19.56
N LYS A 104 -5.41 9.89 -18.62
CA LYS A 104 -5.09 11.32 -18.42
C LYS A 104 -3.83 11.80 -19.15
N LEU A 105 -2.87 10.90 -19.37
CA LEU A 105 -1.60 11.19 -20.03
C LEU A 105 -1.69 10.88 -21.52
N THR A 106 -0.86 11.55 -22.32
CA THR A 106 -0.68 11.15 -23.73
C THR A 106 0.07 9.81 -23.81
N GLU A 107 0.03 9.16 -24.98
CA GLU A 107 0.70 7.87 -25.20
C GLU A 107 2.22 7.95 -24.94
N GLU A 108 2.84 9.08 -25.31
CA GLU A 108 4.25 9.38 -25.09
C GLU A 108 4.56 9.59 -23.59
N GLU A 109 3.74 10.38 -22.90
CA GLU A 109 3.89 10.63 -21.46
C GLU A 109 3.67 9.36 -20.64
N TYR A 110 2.71 8.52 -21.04
CA TYR A 110 2.46 7.23 -20.42
C TYR A 110 3.62 6.25 -20.65
N ALA A 111 4.22 6.25 -21.84
CA ALA A 111 5.42 5.45 -22.12
C ALA A 111 6.60 5.87 -21.25
N GLU A 112 6.84 7.17 -21.07
CA GLU A 112 7.87 7.67 -20.16
C GLU A 112 7.58 7.32 -18.70
N PHE A 113 6.33 7.53 -18.25
CA PHE A 113 5.90 7.19 -16.90
C PHE A 113 6.06 5.69 -16.60
N SER A 114 5.59 4.83 -17.50
CA SER A 114 5.71 3.37 -17.35
C SER A 114 7.16 2.91 -17.33
N ALA A 115 8.03 3.51 -18.14
CA ALA A 115 9.47 3.23 -18.11
C ALA A 115 10.11 3.63 -16.76
N ILE A 116 9.78 4.80 -16.22
CA ILE A 116 10.26 5.27 -14.90
C ILE A 116 9.77 4.31 -13.80
N MET A 117 8.49 3.93 -13.82
CA MET A 117 7.92 3.01 -12.84
C MET A 117 8.52 1.61 -12.92
N LYS A 118 8.85 1.13 -14.12
CA LYS A 118 9.57 -0.12 -14.32
C LYS A 118 10.97 -0.07 -13.71
N GLN A 119 11.72 1.01 -13.93
CA GLN A 119 13.04 1.19 -13.32
C GLN A 119 12.97 1.23 -11.78
N LEU A 120 11.98 1.94 -11.22
CA LEU A 120 11.72 1.93 -9.78
C LEU A 120 11.44 0.52 -9.27
N MET A 121 10.60 -0.24 -9.98
CA MET A 121 10.26 -1.59 -9.56
C MET A 121 11.45 -2.55 -9.67
N ASP A 122 12.24 -2.48 -10.73
CA ASP A 122 13.44 -3.31 -10.90
C ASP A 122 14.45 -3.09 -9.77
N LEU A 123 14.67 -1.82 -9.38
CA LEU A 123 15.50 -1.47 -8.23
C LEU A 123 14.88 -1.94 -6.90
N LYS A 124 13.56 -1.78 -6.75
CA LYS A 124 12.81 -2.26 -5.57
C LYS A 124 12.89 -3.78 -5.42
N ILE A 125 12.78 -4.52 -6.52
CA ILE A 125 12.92 -5.98 -6.59
C ILE A 125 14.33 -6.40 -6.18
N LYS A 126 15.36 -5.65 -6.59
CA LYS A 126 16.76 -5.90 -6.24
C LYS A 126 17.02 -5.78 -4.73
N ILE A 127 16.39 -4.79 -4.07
CA ILE A 127 16.56 -4.57 -2.62
C ILE A 127 15.63 -5.43 -1.76
N THR A 128 14.45 -5.79 -2.26
CA THR A 128 13.45 -6.52 -1.48
C THR A 128 13.70 -8.02 -1.57
N ASP A 129 14.01 -8.65 -0.44
CA ASP A 129 14.18 -10.11 -0.37
C ASP A 129 12.84 -10.86 -0.41
N GLU A 130 12.91 -12.20 -0.40
CA GLU A 130 11.75 -13.10 -0.43
C GLU A 130 10.85 -12.97 0.81
N ASN A 131 11.32 -12.32 1.89
CA ASN A 131 10.55 -12.06 3.09
C ASN A 131 9.91 -10.66 3.09
N GLY A 132 10.06 -9.89 1.99
CA GLY A 132 9.59 -8.52 1.90
C GLY A 132 10.47 -7.51 2.64
N VAL A 133 11.66 -7.91 3.11
CA VAL A 133 12.60 -7.02 3.80
C VAL A 133 13.42 -6.25 2.77
N MET A 134 13.42 -4.93 2.87
CA MET A 134 14.20 -4.05 2.01
C MET A 134 15.64 -3.94 2.54
N HIS A 135 16.60 -4.33 1.70
CA HIS A 135 18.03 -4.23 1.95
C HIS A 135 18.60 -3.10 1.11
N GLU A 136 18.55 -1.88 1.64
CA GLU A 136 19.06 -0.66 0.97
C GLU A 136 20.55 -0.76 0.64
N ASP A 137 21.30 -1.58 1.40
CA ASP A 137 22.73 -1.85 1.20
C ASP A 137 23.06 -2.60 -0.10
N ARG A 138 22.05 -3.12 -0.81
CA ARG A 138 22.22 -3.82 -2.09
C ARG A 138 22.29 -2.87 -3.30
N LEU A 139 22.01 -1.59 -3.10
CA LEU A 139 22.11 -0.56 -4.14
C LEU A 139 23.48 0.11 -4.07
N THR A 140 24.04 0.39 -5.25
CA THR A 140 25.16 1.34 -5.36
C THR A 140 24.69 2.74 -4.98
N ALA A 141 25.62 3.63 -4.62
CA ALA A 141 25.29 5.01 -4.26
C ALA A 141 24.54 5.74 -5.39
N GLU A 142 24.90 5.44 -6.65
CA GLU A 142 24.25 5.96 -7.84
C GLU A 142 22.82 5.41 -8.01
N GLU A 143 22.62 4.10 -7.84
CA GLU A 143 21.29 3.48 -7.94
C GLU A 143 20.36 3.94 -6.81
N ARG A 144 20.90 4.14 -5.60
CA ARG A 144 20.14 4.69 -4.47
C ARG A 144 19.68 6.11 -4.75
N LYS A 145 20.57 6.95 -5.26
CA LYS A 145 20.22 8.31 -5.68
C LYS A 145 19.19 8.31 -6.83
N GLN A 146 19.28 7.35 -7.74
CA GLN A 146 18.27 7.18 -8.78
C GLN A 146 16.91 6.80 -8.20
N PHE A 147 16.87 5.85 -7.26
CA PHE A 147 15.65 5.35 -6.64
C PHE A 147 14.97 6.39 -5.72
N GLU A 148 15.74 7.13 -4.93
CA GLU A 148 15.23 8.05 -3.91
C GLU A 148 14.97 9.47 -4.45
N GLU A 149 15.76 9.95 -5.41
CA GLU A 149 15.65 11.33 -5.91
C GLU A 149 15.22 11.40 -7.37
N ILE A 150 15.99 10.78 -8.28
CA ILE A 150 15.87 11.05 -9.72
C ILE A 150 14.56 10.49 -10.29
N LEU A 151 14.26 9.22 -10.02
CA LEU A 151 13.05 8.58 -10.52
C LEU A 151 11.79 9.16 -9.87
N PRO A 152 11.72 9.43 -8.55
CA PRO A 152 10.59 10.12 -7.94
C PRO A 152 10.39 11.54 -8.46
N GLN A 153 11.45 12.34 -8.66
CA GLN A 153 11.34 13.68 -9.23
C GLN A 153 10.80 13.65 -10.67
N LYS A 154 11.25 12.70 -11.49
CA LYS A 154 10.74 12.52 -12.85
C LYS A 154 9.30 12.01 -12.86
N ALA A 155 8.91 11.17 -11.91
CA ALA A 155 7.56 10.64 -11.81
C ALA A 155 6.56 11.66 -11.24
N ALA A 156 7.01 12.57 -10.36
CA ALA A 156 6.20 13.57 -9.68
C ALA A 156 5.24 14.36 -10.59
N PRO A 157 5.69 14.97 -11.72
CA PRO A 157 4.78 15.72 -12.59
C PRO A 157 3.69 14.85 -13.22
N PHE A 158 3.97 13.56 -13.49
CA PHE A 158 2.97 12.62 -13.96
C PHE A 158 1.98 12.28 -12.85
N PHE A 159 2.45 12.02 -11.63
CA PHE A 159 1.57 11.80 -10.48
C PHE A 159 0.65 13.00 -10.20
N GLU A 160 1.16 14.23 -10.34
CA GLU A 160 0.37 15.45 -10.21
C GLU A 160 -0.67 15.59 -11.32
N LYS A 161 -0.32 15.29 -12.58
CA LYS A 161 -1.32 15.28 -13.67
C LYS A 161 -2.42 14.23 -13.44
N VAL A 162 -2.05 13.05 -12.94
CA VAL A 162 -2.98 11.95 -12.72
C VAL A 162 -3.87 12.20 -11.50
N ARG A 163 -3.30 12.60 -10.35
CA ARG A 163 -4.06 12.86 -9.10
C ARG A 163 -4.69 14.26 -9.03
N GLY A 164 -4.08 15.25 -9.66
CA GLY A 164 -4.43 16.66 -9.61
C GLY A 164 -5.45 17.11 -10.66
N GLY A 165 -6.05 16.18 -11.41
CA GLY A 165 -7.10 16.48 -12.38
C GLY A 165 -8.39 16.96 -11.70
N LYS A 166 -8.49 18.27 -11.47
CA LYS A 166 -9.73 19.05 -11.44
C LYS A 166 -9.79 19.92 -12.68
#